data_AF-A0A417JWT3-F1
#
_entry.id   AF-A0A417JWT3-F1
#
_cell.length_a   1.000
_cell.length_b   1.000
_cell.length_c   1.000
_cell.angle_alpha   90.00
_cell.angle_beta   90.00
_cell.angle_gamma   90.00
#
_symmetry.space_group_name_H-M   'P 1'
#
loop_
_entity.id
_entity.type
_entity.pdbx_description
1 polymer ?
#
loop_
_entity_poly.entity_id
_entity_poly.type
_entity_poly.pdbx_seq_one_letter_code
_entity_poly.pdbx_strand_id
1 'polypeptide(L)'
;MDKISYESRYKFIVSIGVVLTILPFGVLYSIIALSKDIIISKRRINELNGISKHIIEKLENNFFILINNPAFYLFLFLIFLMGMVCIFKGLKDWKDVQNKENHKKDLENEKLELENKKLKDEFGLSSKEQFDKVEQEVKEEQEIIGEQSSTSLIKEYFNIEQRVATKIIKDFSKSHDVVYGFRLGKYEYDIVAKGKGFLDKDYFFEIKYLKNMINVAWYKKIIEKVNKQNENYQENTNRKPYVKIVFVTEKNNYNQVKEFINRQQKINNLGVDIVEKDEIEQYYFRY
;
A
#
# COMPACT_ATOMS: atom_id res chain seq x y z
N MET A 1 6.51 24.99 1.07
CA MET A 1 7.01 24.94 2.46
C MET A 1 6.33 23.76 3.12
N ASP A 2 7.07 22.65 3.27
CA ASP A 2 6.54 21.44 3.89
C ASP A 2 6.12 21.76 5.32
N LYS A 3 4.84 21.49 5.63
CA LYS A 3 4.32 21.64 7.00
C LYS A 3 5.12 20.69 7.88
N ILE A 4 5.87 21.25 8.84
CA ILE A 4 6.52 20.50 9.92
C ILE A 4 5.47 19.54 10.49
N SER A 5 5.61 18.25 10.24
CA SER A 5 4.65 17.25 10.72
C SER A 5 4.72 17.19 12.24
N TYR A 6 3.60 16.99 12.92
CA TYR A 6 3.57 16.87 14.39
C TYR A 6 4.53 15.78 14.90
N GLU A 7 4.71 14.71 14.12
CA GLU A 7 5.68 13.65 14.38
C GLU A 7 7.13 14.15 14.47
N SER A 8 7.53 15.09 13.60
CA SER A 8 8.88 15.66 13.59
C SER A 8 9.19 16.47 14.85
N ARG A 9 8.17 17.10 15.45
CA ARG A 9 8.31 17.90 16.68
C ARG A 9 8.69 17.03 17.88
N TYR A 10 8.04 15.88 18.07
CA TYR A 10 8.31 15.03 19.24
C TYR A 10 9.67 14.33 19.12
N LYS A 11 10.03 13.88 17.91
CA LYS A 11 11.37 13.33 17.61
C LYS A 11 12.47 14.36 17.88
N PHE A 12 12.22 15.63 17.56
CA PHE A 12 13.15 16.72 17.86
C PHE A 12 13.33 16.95 19.37
N ILE A 13 12.24 16.94 20.15
CA ILE A 13 12.29 17.05 21.62
C ILE A 13 13.10 15.90 22.24
N VAL A 14 12.88 14.66 21.78
CA VAL A 14 13.67 13.49 22.22
C VAL A 14 15.15 13.68 21.88
N SER A 15 15.47 14.17 20.68
CA SER A 15 16.85 14.40 20.23
C SER A 15 17.57 15.43 21.10
N ILE A 16 16.92 16.56 21.42
CA ILE A 16 17.45 17.54 22.38
C ILE A 16 17.68 16.88 23.74
N GLY A 17 16.72 16.09 24.20
CA GLY A 17 16.82 15.37 25.47
C GLY A 17 18.05 14.46 25.53
N VAL A 18 18.31 13.67 24.47
CA VAL A 18 19.50 12.80 24.37
C VAL A 18 20.79 13.61 24.48
N VAL A 19 20.89 14.74 23.77
CA VAL A 19 22.06 15.62 23.83
C VAL A 19 22.27 16.14 25.26
N LEU A 20 21.21 16.63 25.91
CA LEU A 20 21.26 17.14 27.28
C LEU A 20 21.62 16.04 28.29
N THR A 21 21.22 14.79 28.06
CA THR A 21 21.57 13.65 28.91
C THR A 21 23.05 13.28 28.77
N ILE A 22 23.62 13.32 27.56
CA ILE A 22 25.03 12.93 27.32
C ILE A 22 26.01 14.05 27.68
N LEU A 23 25.62 15.31 27.49
CA LEU A 23 26.48 16.48 27.66
C LEU A 23 27.21 16.53 29.02
N PRO A 24 26.57 16.30 30.18
CA PRO A 24 27.24 16.26 31.47
C PRO A 24 28.39 15.25 31.55
N PHE A 25 28.24 14.07 30.95
CA PHE A 25 29.29 13.05 30.92
C PHE A 25 30.46 13.47 30.04
N GLY A 26 30.17 14.12 28.90
CA GLY A 26 31.21 14.70 28.04
C GLY A 26 32.03 15.78 28.75
N VAL A 27 31.38 16.62 29.55
CA VAL A 27 32.04 17.64 30.37
C VAL A 27 32.93 16.99 31.44
N LEU A 28 32.41 16.01 32.19
CA LEU A 28 33.19 15.28 33.20
C LEU A 28 34.39 14.55 32.60
N TYR A 29 34.19 13.90 31.45
CA TYR A 29 35.27 13.25 30.71
C TYR A 29 36.34 14.26 30.28
N SER A 30 35.94 15.43 29.78
CA SER A 30 36.86 16.48 29.36
C SER A 30 37.70 17.01 30.52
N ILE A 31 37.10 17.15 31.71
CA ILE A 31 37.82 17.53 32.94
C ILE A 31 38.87 16.48 33.30
N ILE A 32 38.52 15.19 33.25
CA ILE A 32 39.47 14.10 33.52
C ILE A 32 40.59 14.08 32.49
N ALA A 33 40.29 14.31 31.20
CA ALA A 33 41.29 14.37 30.15
C ALA A 33 42.27 15.53 30.37
N LEU A 34 41.75 16.75 30.63
CA LEU A 34 42.54 17.94 30.91
C LEU A 34 43.40 17.81 32.18
N SER A 35 42.92 17.06 33.18
CA SER A 35 43.67 16.84 34.43
C SER A 35 45.06 16.24 34.18
N LYS A 36 45.23 15.43 33.14
CA LYS A 36 46.50 14.76 32.82
C LYS A 36 47.57 15.73 32.33
N ASP A 37 47.16 16.81 31.67
CA ASP A 37 48.06 17.82 31.13
C ASP A 37 48.35 18.94 32.14
N ILE A 38 47.40 19.19 33.05
CA ILE A 38 47.48 20.25 34.05
C ILE A 38 48.23 19.80 35.31
N ILE A 39 48.04 18.55 35.77
CA ILE A 39 48.70 18.05 36.98
C ILE A 39 50.13 17.63 36.64
N ILE A 40 51.09 18.53 36.86
CA ILE A 40 52.51 18.29 36.59
C ILE A 40 53.34 18.18 37.88
N SER A 41 54.47 17.46 37.82
CA SER A 41 55.33 17.29 38.99
C SER A 41 56.03 18.61 39.36
N LYS A 42 56.22 18.85 40.67
CA LYS A 42 56.92 20.05 41.18
C LYS A 42 58.32 20.25 40.59
N ARG A 43 59.00 19.16 40.24
CA ARG A 43 60.30 19.18 39.55
C ARG A 43 60.19 19.85 38.18
N ARG A 44 59.19 19.47 37.39
CA ARG A 44 58.95 20.01 36.03
C ARG A 44 58.50 21.46 36.07
N ILE A 45 57.76 21.89 37.09
CA ILE A 45 57.36 23.29 37.30
C ILE A 45 58.58 24.21 37.50
N ASN A 46 59.58 23.74 38.26
CA ASN A 46 60.77 24.53 38.57
C ASN A 46 61.76 24.67 37.40
N GLU A 47 61.62 23.83 36.38
CA GLU A 47 62.43 23.85 35.15
C GLU A 47 61.81 24.76 34.06
N LEU A 48 60.62 25.34 34.31
CA LEU A 48 59.91 26.19 33.35
C LEU A 48 60.34 27.67 33.43
N ASN A 49 60.23 28.36 32.30
CA ASN A 49 60.33 29.82 32.25
C ASN A 49 59.19 30.48 33.07
N GLY A 50 59.44 31.66 33.65
CA GLY A 50 58.52 32.35 34.55
C GLY A 50 57.12 32.60 33.95
N ILE A 51 57.02 32.87 32.64
CA ILE A 51 55.74 33.03 31.94
C ILE A 51 54.97 31.71 31.88
N SER A 52 55.63 30.63 31.48
CA SER A 52 55.02 29.30 31.38
C SER A 52 54.57 28.78 32.75
N LYS A 53 55.38 29.02 33.78
CA LYS A 53 55.04 28.71 35.17
C LYS A 53 53.77 29.43 35.62
N HIS A 54 53.69 30.74 35.37
CA HIS A 54 52.52 31.54 35.74
C HIS A 54 51.23 31.08 35.05
N ILE A 55 51.30 30.70 33.76
CA ILE A 55 50.14 30.18 33.02
C ILE A 55 49.66 28.85 33.62
N ILE A 56 50.57 27.92 33.92
CA ILE A 56 50.22 26.62 34.49
C ILE A 56 49.63 26.78 35.90
N GLU A 57 50.24 27.60 36.76
CA GLU A 57 49.72 27.86 38.11
C GLU A 57 48.29 28.45 38.07
N LYS A 58 48.00 29.34 37.11
CA LYS A 58 46.66 29.90 36.92
C LYS A 58 45.65 28.85 36.43
N LEU A 59 46.07 27.96 35.52
CA LEU A 59 45.23 26.85 35.04
C LEU A 59 44.95 25.83 36.15
N GLU A 60 45.96 25.43 36.92
CA GLU A 60 45.82 24.57 38.09
C GLU A 60 44.86 25.16 39.13
N ASN A 61 44.99 26.46 39.44
CA ASN A 61 44.10 27.13 40.39
C ASN A 61 42.64 27.17 39.89
N ASN A 62 42.41 27.51 38.62
CA ASN A 62 41.06 27.50 38.05
C ASN A 62 40.45 26.10 38.02
N PHE A 63 41.25 25.09 37.69
CA PHE A 63 40.85 23.69 37.71
C PHE A 63 40.46 23.23 39.13
N PHE A 64 41.25 23.61 40.13
CA PHE A 64 40.97 23.31 41.54
C PHE A 64 39.70 24.00 42.04
N ILE A 65 39.47 25.26 41.67
CA ILE A 65 38.23 25.99 42.00
C ILE A 65 37.03 25.30 41.34
N LEU A 66 37.14 24.89 40.09
CA LEU A 66 36.05 24.24 39.35
C LEU A 66 35.66 22.88 39.96
N ILE A 67 36.65 22.02 40.25
CA ILE A 67 36.42 20.66 40.77
C ILE A 67 35.93 20.64 42.21
N ASN A 68 36.35 21.61 43.03
CA ASN A 68 35.91 21.68 44.43
C ASN A 68 34.60 22.47 44.61
N ASN A 69 34.01 22.97 43.52
CA ASN A 69 32.75 23.71 43.59
C ASN A 69 31.54 22.75 43.51
N PRO A 70 30.78 22.54 44.61
CA PRO A 70 29.60 21.65 44.58
C PRO A 70 28.49 22.17 43.66
N ALA A 71 28.39 23.48 43.43
CA ALA A 71 27.39 24.06 42.54
C ALA A 71 27.58 23.64 41.07
N PHE A 72 28.83 23.35 40.67
CA PHE A 72 29.15 22.87 39.33
C PHE A 72 28.51 21.49 39.05
N TYR A 73 28.67 20.54 39.97
CA TYR A 73 28.07 19.21 39.82
C TYR A 73 26.55 19.24 39.93
N LEU A 74 26.00 20.10 40.79
CA LEU A 74 24.55 20.32 40.87
C LEU A 74 23.99 20.83 39.55
N PHE A 75 24.66 21.79 38.91
CA PHE A 75 24.26 22.30 37.60
C PHE A 75 24.28 21.21 36.51
N LEU A 76 25.33 20.39 36.47
CA LEU A 76 25.41 19.24 35.55
C LEU A 76 24.28 18.23 35.78
N PHE A 77 23.95 17.95 37.05
CA PHE A 77 22.86 17.06 37.42
C PHE A 77 21.48 17.61 36.98
N LEU A 78 21.26 18.92 37.13
CA LEU A 78 20.03 19.56 36.66
C LEU A 78 19.87 19.48 35.14
N ILE A 79 20.96 19.67 34.37
CA ILE A 79 20.96 19.49 32.92
C ILE A 79 20.59 18.04 32.55
N PHE A 80 21.18 17.07 33.25
CA PHE A 80 20.88 15.65 33.04
C PHE A 80 19.39 15.35 33.28
N LEU A 81 18.83 15.82 34.39
CA LEU A 81 17.41 15.66 34.71
C LEU A 81 16.51 16.32 33.66
N MET A 82 16.87 17.52 33.19
CA MET A 82 16.13 18.20 32.14
C MET A 82 16.12 17.38 30.84
N GLY A 83 17.26 16.77 30.48
CA GLY A 83 17.35 15.84 29.34
C GLY A 83 16.42 14.64 29.48
N MET A 84 16.39 14.01 30.65
CA MET A 84 15.49 12.88 30.94
C MET A 84 14.01 13.27 30.81
N VAL A 85 13.62 14.44 31.33
CA VAL A 85 12.25 14.96 31.22
C VAL A 85 11.86 15.18 29.75
N CYS A 86 12.76 15.75 28.93
CA CYS A 86 12.54 15.93 27.50
C CYS A 86 12.32 14.59 26.79
N ILE A 87 13.14 13.57 27.08
CA ILE A 87 13.00 12.22 26.49
C ILE A 87 11.64 11.63 26.87
N PHE A 88 11.31 11.59 28.17
CA PHE A 88 10.05 10.99 28.63
C PHE A 88 8.82 11.67 28.02
N LYS A 89 8.81 13.01 28.02
CA LYS A 89 7.69 13.78 27.46
C LYS A 89 7.57 13.59 25.95
N GLY A 90 8.69 13.65 25.23
CA GLY A 90 8.72 13.44 23.79
C GLY A 90 8.25 12.05 23.38
N LEU A 91 8.67 10.99 24.08
CA LEU A 91 8.21 9.62 23.82
C LEU A 91 6.73 9.42 24.11
N LYS A 92 6.23 9.96 25.23
CA LYS A 92 4.81 9.86 25.60
C LYS A 92 3.92 10.53 24.55
N ASP A 93 4.22 11.79 24.23
CA ASP A 93 3.41 12.56 23.28
C ASP A 93 3.49 11.96 21.86
N TRP A 94 4.65 11.41 21.47
CA TRP A 94 4.79 10.71 20.19
C TRP A 94 3.91 9.46 20.12
N LYS A 95 3.87 8.66 21.19
CA LYS A 95 3.01 7.47 21.28
C LYS A 95 1.52 7.84 21.15
N ASP A 96 1.10 8.92 21.79
CA ASP A 96 -0.30 9.37 21.73
C ASP A 96 -0.72 9.81 20.32
N VAL A 97 0.17 10.48 19.57
CA VAL A 97 -0.09 10.83 18.17
C VAL A 97 -0.15 9.60 17.29
N GLN A 98 0.78 8.67 17.46
CA GLN A 98 0.81 7.44 16.67
C GLN A 98 -0.47 6.60 16.88
N ASN A 99 -0.96 6.52 18.12
CA ASN A 99 -2.21 5.82 18.43
C ASN A 99 -3.41 6.47 17.72
N LYS A 100 -3.49 7.81 17.68
CA LYS A 100 -4.57 8.53 16.97
C LYS A 100 -4.51 8.32 15.46
N GLU A 101 -3.32 8.32 14.87
CA GLU A 101 -3.15 8.05 13.44
C GLU A 101 -3.52 6.61 13.07
N ASN A 102 -3.12 5.64 13.88
CA ASN A 102 -3.50 4.24 13.69
C ASN A 102 -5.03 4.08 13.78
N HIS A 103 -5.66 4.63 14.82
CA HIS A 103 -7.12 4.60 14.95
C HIS A 103 -7.84 5.27 13.78
N LYS A 104 -7.29 6.36 13.23
CA LYS A 104 -7.85 7.00 12.04
C LYS A 104 -7.79 6.08 10.82
N LYS A 105 -6.67 5.38 10.61
CA LYS A 105 -6.51 4.39 9.53
C LYS A 105 -7.47 3.21 9.71
N ASP A 106 -7.64 2.73 10.93
CA ASP A 106 -8.55 1.63 11.24
C ASP A 106 -10.01 2.01 10.91
N LEU A 107 -10.45 3.21 11.32
CA LEU A 107 -11.77 3.73 10.95
C LEU A 107 -11.95 3.94 9.44
N GLU A 108 -10.88 4.33 8.74
CA GLU A 108 -10.90 4.50 7.29
C GLU A 108 -11.06 3.15 6.57
N ASN A 109 -10.34 2.13 7.03
CA ASN A 109 -10.48 0.76 6.53
C ASN A 109 -11.90 0.21 6.79
N GLU A 110 -12.44 0.40 8.00
CA GLU A 110 -13.80 -0.05 8.33
C GLU A 110 -14.86 0.64 7.46
N LYS A 111 -14.71 1.95 7.19
CA LYS A 111 -15.58 2.67 6.27
C LYS A 111 -15.52 2.11 4.85
N LEU A 112 -14.32 1.81 4.35
CA LEU A 112 -14.12 1.22 3.04
C LEU A 112 -14.74 -0.19 2.94
N GLU A 113 -14.64 -0.99 4.01
CA GLU A 113 -15.29 -2.31 4.06
C GLU A 113 -16.82 -2.20 4.04
N LEU A 114 -17.38 -1.26 4.81
CA LEU A 114 -18.82 -0.99 4.82
C LEU A 114 -19.32 -0.48 3.47
N GLU A 115 -18.57 0.39 2.80
CA GLU A 115 -18.90 0.90 1.46
C GLU A 115 -18.86 -0.21 0.41
N ASN A 116 -17.82 -1.06 0.43
CA ASN A 116 -17.75 -2.27 -0.39
C ASN A 116 -18.95 -3.18 -0.20
N LYS A 117 -19.34 -3.41 1.06
CA LYS A 117 -20.51 -4.24 1.37
C LYS A 117 -21.79 -3.63 0.79
N LYS A 118 -22.00 -2.32 0.96
CA LYS A 118 -23.16 -1.62 0.37
C LYS A 118 -23.18 -1.71 -1.15
N LEU A 119 -22.05 -1.51 -1.82
CA LEU A 119 -21.96 -1.64 -3.28
C LEU A 119 -22.34 -3.06 -3.73
N LYS A 120 -21.88 -4.08 -3.00
CA LYS A 120 -22.26 -5.47 -3.26
C LYS A 120 -23.73 -5.74 -2.99
N ASP A 121 -24.31 -5.15 -1.95
CA ASP A 121 -25.73 -5.32 -1.62
C ASP A 121 -26.65 -4.59 -2.63
N GLU A 122 -26.22 -3.44 -3.15
CA GLU A 122 -27.00 -2.61 -4.10
C GLU A 122 -26.90 -3.10 -5.55
N PHE A 123 -25.69 -3.44 -5.99
CA PHE A 123 -25.43 -3.77 -7.40
C PHE A 123 -25.02 -5.23 -7.61
N GLY A 124 -24.77 -5.99 -6.55
CA GLY A 124 -24.34 -7.39 -6.64
C GLY A 124 -25.49 -8.33 -7.01
N LEU A 125 -25.22 -9.22 -7.95
CA LEU A 125 -26.06 -10.37 -8.27
C LEU A 125 -25.95 -11.41 -7.15
N SER A 126 -27.07 -12.06 -6.82
CA SER A 126 -27.04 -13.25 -5.99
C SER A 126 -26.33 -14.41 -6.72
N SER A 127 -25.82 -15.39 -5.97
CA SER A 127 -25.15 -16.56 -6.57
C SER A 127 -26.04 -17.35 -7.53
N LYS A 128 -27.36 -17.33 -7.31
CA LYS A 128 -28.32 -17.94 -8.25
C LYS A 128 -28.42 -17.13 -9.53
N GLU A 129 -28.53 -15.81 -9.45
CA GLU A 129 -28.56 -14.94 -10.64
C GLU A 129 -27.26 -15.00 -11.43
N GLN A 130 -26.10 -15.09 -10.75
CA GLN A 130 -24.81 -15.31 -11.40
C GLN A 130 -24.82 -16.64 -12.19
N PHE A 131 -25.33 -17.72 -11.60
CA PHE A 131 -25.44 -19.00 -12.28
C PHE A 131 -26.43 -18.95 -13.47
N ASP A 132 -27.60 -18.35 -13.27
CA ASP A 132 -28.65 -18.22 -14.30
C ASP A 132 -28.13 -17.39 -15.49
N LYS A 133 -27.33 -16.36 -15.24
CA LYS A 133 -26.64 -15.58 -16.27
C LYS A 133 -25.66 -16.44 -17.08
N VAL A 134 -24.76 -17.17 -16.41
CA VAL A 134 -23.80 -18.06 -17.09
C VAL A 134 -24.55 -19.15 -17.87
N GLU A 135 -25.64 -19.68 -17.34
CA GLU A 135 -26.50 -20.63 -18.05
C GLU A 135 -27.06 -20.05 -19.35
N GLN A 136 -27.56 -18.82 -19.33
CA GLN A 136 -28.06 -18.13 -20.53
C GLN A 136 -26.94 -17.90 -21.54
N GLU A 137 -25.79 -17.40 -21.11
CA GLU A 137 -24.66 -17.14 -22.00
C GLU A 137 -24.14 -18.41 -22.66
N VAL A 138 -23.98 -19.50 -21.89
CA VAL A 138 -23.55 -20.79 -22.43
C VAL A 138 -24.57 -21.33 -23.42
N LYS A 139 -25.88 -21.21 -23.16
CA LYS A 139 -26.92 -21.64 -24.10
C LYS A 139 -26.84 -20.87 -25.41
N GLU A 140 -26.76 -19.55 -25.37
CA GLU A 140 -26.63 -18.70 -26.57
C GLU A 140 -25.36 -19.02 -27.36
N GLU A 141 -24.24 -19.26 -26.69
CA GLU A 141 -22.97 -19.61 -27.33
C GLU A 141 -23.04 -21.00 -28.01
N GLN A 142 -23.66 -21.97 -27.36
CA GLN A 142 -23.83 -23.33 -27.88
C GLN A 142 -24.78 -23.36 -29.08
N GLU A 143 -25.86 -22.57 -29.06
CA GLU A 143 -26.75 -22.40 -30.22
C GLU A 143 -26.01 -21.86 -31.45
N ILE A 144 -25.06 -20.95 -31.27
CA ILE A 144 -24.24 -20.41 -32.38
C ILE A 144 -23.36 -21.51 -33.00
N ILE A 145 -22.90 -22.47 -32.20
CA ILE A 145 -22.02 -23.55 -32.63
C ILE A 145 -22.84 -24.78 -33.10
N GLY A 146 -24.15 -24.79 -32.87
CA GLY A 146 -25.05 -25.89 -33.23
C GLY A 146 -24.97 -27.08 -32.27
N GLU A 147 -24.48 -26.87 -31.05
CA GLU A 147 -24.34 -27.89 -30.01
C GLU A 147 -25.39 -27.71 -28.91
N GLN A 148 -25.78 -28.79 -28.23
CA GLN A 148 -26.65 -28.69 -27.05
C GLN A 148 -25.82 -28.48 -25.78
N SER A 149 -26.13 -27.40 -25.05
CA SER A 149 -25.56 -27.17 -23.72
C SER A 149 -26.01 -28.25 -22.73
N SER A 150 -25.08 -28.89 -22.02
CA SER A 150 -25.40 -29.78 -20.91
C SER A 150 -25.26 -29.05 -19.57
N THR A 151 -25.99 -29.51 -18.54
CA THR A 151 -25.87 -28.95 -17.18
C THR A 151 -24.45 -29.09 -16.61
N SER A 152 -23.72 -30.15 -16.98
CA SER A 152 -22.32 -30.32 -16.56
C SER A 152 -21.40 -29.27 -17.19
N LEU A 153 -21.63 -28.93 -18.46
CA LEU A 153 -20.89 -27.88 -19.16
C LEU A 153 -21.12 -26.52 -18.50
N ILE A 154 -22.39 -26.16 -18.24
CA ILE A 154 -22.75 -24.89 -17.58
C ILE A 154 -22.07 -24.77 -16.21
N LYS A 155 -22.10 -25.84 -15.39
CA LYS A 155 -21.42 -25.88 -14.09
C LYS A 155 -19.90 -25.69 -14.21
N GLU A 156 -19.28 -26.25 -15.24
CA GLU A 156 -17.84 -26.07 -15.47
C GLU A 156 -17.52 -24.61 -15.81
N TYR A 157 -18.29 -23.99 -16.71
CA TYR A 157 -18.13 -22.58 -17.07
C TYR A 157 -18.26 -21.68 -15.85
N PHE A 158 -19.31 -21.89 -15.06
CA PHE A 158 -19.55 -21.14 -13.82
C PHE A 158 -18.39 -21.30 -12.83
N ASN A 159 -17.90 -22.52 -12.62
CA ASN A 159 -16.77 -22.76 -11.71
C ASN A 159 -15.49 -22.07 -12.18
N ILE A 160 -15.23 -22.03 -13.48
CA ILE A 160 -14.07 -21.35 -14.06
C ILE A 160 -14.19 -19.83 -13.88
N GLU A 161 -15.38 -19.27 -14.15
CA GLU A 161 -15.64 -17.85 -13.93
C GLU A 161 -15.44 -17.47 -12.46
N GLN A 162 -15.95 -18.26 -11.51
CA GLN A 162 -15.73 -18.03 -10.08
C GLN A 162 -14.25 -18.06 -9.68
N ARG A 163 -13.45 -18.94 -10.26
CA ARG A 163 -11.99 -18.99 -10.01
C ARG A 163 -11.31 -17.72 -10.52
N VAL A 164 -11.60 -17.31 -11.75
CA VAL A 164 -11.07 -16.05 -12.32
C VAL A 164 -11.52 -14.86 -11.49
N ALA A 165 -12.78 -14.83 -11.07
CA ALA A 165 -13.32 -13.75 -10.25
C ALA A 165 -12.65 -13.66 -8.89
N THR A 166 -12.45 -14.79 -8.22
CA THR A 166 -11.70 -14.86 -6.96
C THR A 166 -10.29 -14.30 -7.12
N LYS A 167 -9.64 -14.61 -8.26
CA LYS A 167 -8.30 -14.09 -8.54
C LYS A 167 -8.28 -12.58 -8.78
N ILE A 168 -9.21 -12.06 -9.57
CA ILE A 168 -9.32 -10.62 -9.84
C ILE A 168 -9.63 -9.83 -8.57
N ILE A 169 -10.56 -10.32 -7.73
CA ILE A 169 -10.86 -9.71 -6.42
C ILE A 169 -9.58 -9.60 -5.58
N LYS A 170 -8.78 -10.67 -5.52
CA LYS A 170 -7.52 -10.67 -4.77
C LYS A 170 -6.52 -9.64 -5.32
N ASP A 171 -6.41 -9.51 -6.63
CA ASP A 171 -5.45 -8.61 -7.26
C ASP A 171 -5.86 -7.11 -7.17
N PHE A 172 -7.16 -6.81 -7.15
CA PHE A 172 -7.70 -5.43 -7.21
C PHE A 172 -8.24 -4.87 -5.88
N SER A 173 -8.63 -5.70 -4.91
CA SER A 173 -9.31 -5.28 -3.65
C SER A 173 -8.55 -4.25 -2.80
N LYS A 174 -7.23 -4.15 -2.95
CA LYS A 174 -6.43 -3.15 -2.23
C LYS A 174 -6.75 -1.73 -2.69
N SER A 175 -6.88 -1.52 -3.99
CA SER A 175 -7.00 -0.21 -4.63
C SER A 175 -8.41 0.09 -5.15
N HIS A 176 -9.24 -0.93 -5.32
CA HIS A 176 -10.58 -0.83 -5.89
C HIS A 176 -11.60 -1.50 -5.00
N ASP A 177 -12.84 -1.04 -5.12
CA ASP A 177 -14.01 -1.72 -4.61
C ASP A 177 -14.49 -2.70 -5.68
N VAL A 178 -14.40 -4.01 -5.38
CA VAL A 178 -14.57 -5.08 -6.38
C VAL A 178 -15.86 -5.83 -6.12
N VAL A 179 -16.74 -5.88 -7.12
CA VAL A 179 -18.03 -6.58 -7.08
C VAL A 179 -18.07 -7.65 -8.18
N TYR A 180 -18.25 -8.91 -7.77
CA TYR A 180 -18.51 -10.04 -8.67
C TYR A 180 -20.01 -10.22 -8.90
N GLY A 181 -20.41 -10.32 -10.17
CA GLY A 181 -21.77 -10.22 -10.64
C GLY A 181 -22.32 -8.83 -10.35
N PHE A 182 -22.09 -7.86 -11.22
CA PHE A 182 -22.54 -6.48 -11.01
C PHE A 182 -23.67 -6.16 -11.99
N ARG A 183 -24.77 -5.56 -11.53
CA ARG A 183 -25.91 -5.14 -12.36
C ARG A 183 -26.07 -3.63 -12.26
N LEU A 184 -26.08 -2.95 -13.42
CA LEU A 184 -26.29 -1.51 -13.51
C LEU A 184 -27.28 -1.21 -14.63
N GLY A 185 -28.48 -0.76 -14.24
CA GLY A 185 -29.61 -0.67 -15.14
C GLY A 185 -30.00 -2.07 -15.65
N LYS A 186 -30.08 -2.22 -16.98
CA LYS A 186 -30.41 -3.49 -17.64
C LYS A 186 -29.19 -4.35 -17.99
N TYR A 187 -27.98 -3.89 -17.70
CA TYR A 187 -26.74 -4.57 -18.09
C TYR A 187 -26.11 -5.25 -16.88
N GLU A 188 -25.60 -6.45 -17.12
CA GLU A 188 -24.88 -7.26 -16.15
C GLU A 188 -23.43 -7.41 -16.58
N TYR A 189 -22.53 -7.33 -15.61
CA TYR A 189 -21.08 -7.35 -15.76
C TYR A 189 -20.55 -8.50 -14.91
N ASP A 190 -19.53 -9.21 -15.36
CA ASP A 190 -18.97 -10.30 -14.55
C ASP A 190 -18.28 -9.71 -13.33
N ILE A 191 -17.40 -8.74 -13.51
CA ILE A 191 -16.75 -8.05 -12.39
C ILE A 191 -16.63 -6.56 -12.69
N VAL A 192 -16.92 -5.74 -11.69
CA VAL A 192 -16.56 -4.32 -11.69
C VAL A 192 -15.58 -4.06 -10.55
N ALA A 193 -14.47 -3.40 -10.88
CA ALA A 193 -13.51 -2.87 -9.91
C ALA A 193 -13.55 -1.34 -10.00
N LYS A 194 -14.25 -0.70 -9.06
CA LYS A 194 -14.42 0.75 -8.99
C LYS A 194 -13.25 1.37 -8.23
N GLY A 195 -12.59 2.36 -8.82
CA GLY A 195 -11.50 3.09 -8.17
C GLY A 195 -11.98 3.84 -6.93
N LYS A 196 -11.22 3.75 -5.83
CA LYS A 196 -11.58 4.41 -4.56
C LYS A 196 -11.44 5.94 -4.62
N GLY A 197 -10.51 6.43 -5.44
CA GLY A 197 -10.27 7.85 -5.67
C GLY A 197 -11.01 8.42 -6.89
N PHE A 198 -11.19 9.74 -6.90
CA PHE A 198 -11.79 10.45 -8.04
C PHE A 198 -11.00 10.26 -9.34
N LEU A 199 -9.66 10.22 -9.25
CA LEU A 199 -8.77 10.03 -10.39
C LEU A 199 -8.38 8.56 -10.64
N ASP A 200 -8.77 7.66 -9.74
CA ASP A 200 -8.52 6.23 -9.93
C ASP A 200 -9.38 5.74 -11.09
N LYS A 201 -8.82 4.84 -11.90
CA LYS A 201 -9.53 4.28 -13.05
C LYS A 201 -10.49 3.20 -12.59
N ASP A 202 -11.66 3.12 -13.20
CA ASP A 202 -12.52 1.95 -13.04
C ASP A 202 -12.12 0.87 -14.03
N TYR A 203 -12.42 -0.38 -13.69
CA TYR A 203 -12.28 -1.52 -14.58
C TYR A 203 -13.57 -2.33 -14.56
N PHE A 204 -13.93 -2.92 -15.68
CA PHE A 204 -14.81 -4.08 -15.66
C PHE A 204 -14.23 -5.21 -16.48
N PHE A 205 -14.56 -6.42 -16.07
CA PHE A 205 -14.07 -7.65 -16.65
C PHE A 205 -15.23 -8.43 -17.23
N GLU A 206 -15.03 -8.96 -18.43
CA GLU A 206 -15.88 -9.94 -19.09
C GLU A 206 -15.05 -11.24 -19.21
N ILE A 207 -15.54 -12.35 -18.69
CA ILE A 207 -14.84 -13.63 -18.58
C ILE A 207 -15.47 -14.61 -19.55
N LYS A 208 -14.63 -15.24 -20.38
CA LYS A 208 -15.09 -16.23 -21.37
C LYS A 208 -14.21 -17.46 -21.33
N TYR A 209 -14.83 -18.61 -21.12
CA TYR A 209 -14.15 -19.89 -21.18
C TYR A 209 -14.30 -20.54 -22.55
N LEU A 210 -13.17 -20.94 -23.13
CA LEU A 210 -13.02 -21.40 -24.50
C LEU A 210 -12.53 -22.84 -24.53
N LYS A 211 -13.48 -23.77 -24.70
CA LYS A 211 -13.18 -25.18 -24.98
C LYS A 211 -12.82 -25.44 -26.44
N ASN A 212 -13.38 -24.66 -27.35
CA ASN A 212 -13.27 -24.84 -28.79
C ASN A 212 -12.70 -23.57 -29.45
N MET A 213 -12.45 -23.62 -30.75
CA MET A 213 -11.94 -22.48 -31.52
C MET A 213 -12.89 -21.28 -31.48
N ILE A 214 -12.29 -20.09 -31.47
CA ILE A 214 -13.01 -18.82 -31.62
C ILE A 214 -13.32 -18.58 -33.08
N ASN A 215 -14.58 -18.25 -33.40
CA ASN A 215 -14.93 -17.69 -34.70
C ASN A 215 -15.12 -16.16 -34.63
N VAL A 216 -14.97 -15.50 -35.77
CA VAL A 216 -15.02 -14.03 -35.87
C VAL A 216 -16.39 -13.46 -35.50
N ALA A 217 -17.48 -14.18 -35.81
CA ALA A 217 -18.84 -13.72 -35.52
C ALA A 217 -19.11 -13.68 -34.00
N TRP A 218 -18.69 -14.72 -33.28
CA TRP A 218 -18.77 -14.80 -31.83
C TRP A 218 -17.95 -13.69 -31.16
N TYR A 219 -16.70 -13.49 -31.62
CA TYR A 219 -15.86 -12.44 -31.07
C TYR A 219 -16.47 -11.04 -31.25
N LYS A 220 -17.02 -10.76 -32.45
CA LYS A 220 -17.74 -9.49 -32.71
C LYS A 220 -18.92 -9.28 -31.76
N LYS A 221 -19.71 -10.32 -31.47
CA LYS A 221 -20.82 -10.22 -30.51
C LYS A 221 -20.34 -9.84 -29.11
N ILE A 222 -19.22 -10.40 -28.65
CA ILE A 222 -18.65 -10.04 -27.34
C ILE A 222 -18.21 -8.58 -27.34
N ILE A 223 -17.52 -8.14 -28.40
CA ILE A 223 -17.10 -6.73 -28.51
C ILE A 223 -18.32 -5.79 -28.51
N GLU A 224 -19.39 -6.14 -29.22
CA GLU A 224 -20.64 -5.37 -29.21
C GLU A 224 -21.30 -5.33 -27.83
N LYS A 225 -21.36 -6.47 -27.12
CA LYS A 225 -21.87 -6.55 -25.74
C LYS A 225 -21.09 -5.62 -24.81
N VAL A 226 -19.77 -5.76 -24.84
CA VAL A 226 -18.83 -5.01 -24.01
C VAL A 226 -18.85 -3.51 -24.30
N ASN A 227 -19.02 -3.12 -25.57
CA ASN A 227 -19.18 -1.71 -25.92
C ASN A 227 -20.48 -1.12 -25.34
N LYS A 228 -21.60 -1.85 -25.40
CA LYS A 228 -22.87 -1.42 -24.80
C LYS A 228 -22.80 -1.33 -23.27
N GLN A 229 -22.12 -2.28 -22.63
CA GLN A 229 -21.82 -2.24 -21.19
C GLN A 229 -20.98 -1.00 -20.85
N ASN A 230 -19.95 -0.71 -21.64
CA ASN A 230 -19.08 0.45 -21.43
C ASN A 230 -19.83 1.80 -21.57
N GLU A 231 -20.69 1.93 -22.59
CA GLU A 231 -21.58 3.08 -22.77
C GLU A 231 -22.51 3.25 -21.57
N ASN A 232 -23.21 2.18 -21.18
CA ASN A 232 -24.12 2.20 -20.03
C ASN A 232 -23.38 2.58 -18.73
N TYR A 233 -22.19 2.04 -18.50
CA TYR A 233 -21.39 2.38 -17.31
C TYR A 233 -21.04 3.87 -17.30
N GLN A 234 -20.59 4.41 -18.44
CA GLN A 234 -20.25 5.83 -18.58
C GLN A 234 -21.45 6.73 -18.32
N GLU A 235 -22.62 6.42 -18.88
CA GLU A 235 -23.85 7.20 -18.71
C GLU A 235 -24.34 7.22 -17.26
N ASN A 236 -24.24 6.09 -16.55
CA ASN A 236 -24.77 5.96 -15.19
C ASN A 236 -23.79 6.42 -14.10
N THR A 237 -22.48 6.43 -14.38
CA THR A 237 -21.46 6.74 -13.36
C THR A 237 -20.66 8.02 -13.66
N ASN A 238 -20.78 8.58 -14.86
CA ASN A 238 -19.92 9.64 -15.39
C ASN A 238 -18.42 9.30 -15.36
N ARG A 239 -18.06 8.01 -15.32
CA ARG A 239 -16.68 7.52 -15.31
C ARG A 239 -16.45 6.59 -16.49
N LYS A 240 -15.27 6.69 -17.11
CA LYS A 240 -14.88 5.85 -18.25
C LYS A 240 -14.02 4.66 -17.76
N PRO A 241 -14.58 3.43 -17.70
CA PRO A 241 -13.85 2.28 -17.21
C PRO A 241 -12.89 1.76 -18.27
N TYR A 242 -11.78 1.15 -17.85
CA TYR A 242 -10.95 0.29 -18.69
C TYR A 242 -11.61 -1.08 -18.79
N VAL A 243 -11.82 -1.53 -20.01
CA VAL A 243 -12.48 -2.79 -20.29
C VAL A 243 -11.43 -3.90 -20.35
N LYS A 244 -11.69 -5.04 -19.71
CA LYS A 244 -10.85 -6.23 -19.85
C LYS A 244 -11.67 -7.46 -20.22
N ILE A 245 -11.29 -8.14 -21.29
CA ILE A 245 -11.85 -9.45 -21.63
C ILE A 245 -10.84 -10.51 -21.21
N VAL A 246 -11.26 -11.46 -20.38
CA VAL A 246 -10.45 -12.56 -19.90
C VAL A 246 -10.87 -13.84 -20.61
N PHE A 247 -10.05 -14.29 -21.56
CA PHE A 247 -10.23 -15.57 -22.21
C PHE A 247 -9.51 -16.66 -21.43
N VAL A 248 -10.27 -17.58 -20.85
CA VAL A 248 -9.75 -18.80 -20.25
C VAL A 248 -9.75 -19.89 -21.30
N THR A 249 -8.63 -20.59 -21.48
CA THR A 249 -8.46 -21.60 -22.53
C THR A 249 -7.91 -22.90 -21.96
N GLU A 250 -8.23 -24.01 -22.61
CA GLU A 250 -7.49 -25.26 -22.41
C GLU A 250 -6.08 -25.13 -23.02
N LYS A 251 -5.09 -25.80 -22.42
CA LYS A 251 -3.67 -25.68 -22.79
C LYS A 251 -3.40 -25.95 -24.28
N ASN A 252 -4.10 -26.91 -24.86
CA ASN A 252 -4.01 -27.26 -26.28
C ASN A 252 -4.49 -26.14 -27.22
N ASN A 253 -5.37 -25.26 -26.75
CA ASN A 253 -5.97 -24.18 -27.54
C ASN A 253 -5.30 -22.82 -27.34
N TYR A 254 -4.47 -22.67 -26.30
CA TYR A 254 -3.87 -21.39 -25.88
C TYR A 254 -3.21 -20.64 -27.04
N ASN A 255 -2.31 -21.29 -27.79
CA ASN A 255 -1.56 -20.64 -28.87
C ASN A 255 -2.48 -20.18 -30.01
N GLN A 256 -3.48 -20.98 -30.36
CA GLN A 256 -4.42 -20.65 -31.43
C GLN A 256 -5.30 -19.45 -31.03
N VAL A 257 -5.80 -19.43 -29.79
CA VAL A 257 -6.57 -18.30 -29.25
C VAL A 257 -5.71 -17.03 -29.22
N LYS A 258 -4.46 -17.14 -28.78
CA LYS A 258 -3.50 -16.03 -28.77
C LYS A 258 -3.25 -15.46 -30.16
N GLU A 259 -3.04 -16.31 -31.16
CA GLU A 259 -2.89 -15.89 -32.55
C GLU A 259 -4.17 -15.28 -33.12
N PHE A 260 -5.34 -15.79 -32.76
CA PHE A 260 -6.61 -15.23 -33.19
C PHE A 260 -6.78 -13.81 -32.64
N ILE A 261 -6.55 -13.60 -31.34
CA ILE A 261 -6.67 -12.30 -30.68
C ILE A 261 -5.64 -11.30 -31.20
N ASN A 262 -4.39 -11.72 -31.42
CA ASN A 262 -3.34 -10.85 -31.96
C ASN A 262 -3.64 -10.34 -33.37
N ARG A 263 -4.48 -11.05 -34.14
CA ARG A 263 -4.95 -10.63 -35.47
C ARG A 263 -6.10 -9.64 -35.44
N GLN A 264 -6.75 -9.44 -34.29
CA GLN A 264 -7.86 -8.50 -34.18
C GLN A 264 -7.37 -7.07 -34.10
N GLN A 265 -8.19 -6.14 -34.60
CA GLN A 265 -7.89 -4.71 -34.49
C GLN A 265 -7.87 -4.30 -33.02
N LYS A 266 -6.83 -3.57 -32.62
CA LYS A 266 -6.75 -2.99 -31.27
C LYS A 266 -7.87 -1.98 -31.07
N ILE A 267 -8.62 -2.15 -29.99
CA ILE A 267 -9.69 -1.24 -29.57
C ILE A 267 -9.14 -0.39 -28.43
N ASN A 268 -9.33 0.93 -28.51
CA ASN A 268 -8.88 1.84 -27.46
C ASN A 268 -9.60 1.52 -26.14
N ASN A 269 -8.85 1.53 -25.04
CA ASN A 269 -9.39 1.35 -23.69
C ASN A 269 -10.00 -0.06 -23.44
N LEU A 270 -9.60 -1.05 -24.25
CA LEU A 270 -9.95 -2.46 -24.11
C LEU A 270 -8.66 -3.30 -24.09
N GLY A 271 -8.49 -4.07 -23.02
CA GLY A 271 -7.45 -5.08 -22.87
C GLY A 271 -8.01 -6.49 -23.03
N VAL A 272 -7.17 -7.41 -23.48
CA VAL A 272 -7.50 -8.84 -23.55
C VAL A 272 -6.42 -9.61 -22.80
N ASP A 273 -6.85 -10.36 -21.78
CA ASP A 273 -6.02 -11.28 -21.01
C ASP A 273 -6.34 -12.71 -21.46
N ILE A 274 -5.33 -13.52 -21.79
CA ILE A 274 -5.50 -14.92 -22.21
C ILE A 274 -4.79 -15.79 -21.19
N VAL A 275 -5.55 -16.68 -20.55
CA VAL A 275 -5.13 -17.45 -19.38
C VAL A 275 -5.39 -18.94 -19.63
N GLU A 276 -4.41 -19.79 -19.35
CA GLU A 276 -4.65 -21.23 -19.32
C GLU A 276 -5.46 -21.60 -18.07
N LYS A 277 -6.43 -22.50 -18.21
CA LYS A 277 -7.33 -22.94 -17.12
C LYS A 277 -6.59 -23.41 -15.85
N ASP A 278 -5.43 -24.03 -16.03
CA ASP A 278 -4.60 -24.53 -14.93
C ASP A 278 -3.69 -23.44 -14.32
N GLU A 279 -3.52 -22.31 -15.00
CA GLU A 279 -2.63 -21.21 -14.58
C GLU A 279 -3.39 -20.01 -13.97
N ILE A 280 -4.73 -20.09 -13.85
CA ILE A 280 -5.57 -19.00 -13.31
C ILE A 280 -5.02 -18.43 -12.00
N GLU A 281 -4.60 -19.30 -11.06
CA GLU A 281 -4.15 -18.85 -9.74
C GLU A 281 -2.78 -18.20 -9.74
N GLN A 282 -1.98 -18.46 -10.77
CA GLN A 282 -0.63 -17.90 -10.96
C GLN A 282 -0.66 -16.63 -11.82
N TYR A 283 -1.72 -16.44 -12.62
CA TYR A 283 -1.89 -15.26 -13.45
C TYR A 283 -2.03 -14.00 -12.59
N TYR A 284 -1.43 -12.89 -13.01
CA TYR A 284 -1.53 -11.62 -12.30
C TYR A 284 -2.24 -10.60 -13.15
N PHE A 285 -3.48 -10.26 -12.77
CA PHE A 285 -4.25 -9.24 -13.47
C PHE A 285 -3.73 -7.86 -13.09
N ARG A 286 -3.22 -7.12 -14.07
CA ARG A 286 -2.64 -5.78 -13.88
C ARG A 286 -3.62 -4.68 -14.28
N TYR A 287 -3.38 -3.47 -13.74
CA TYR A 287 -3.96 -2.21 -14.20
C TYR A 287 -3.56 -1.88 -15.64
#